data_AF-A0A1J3ZV17-F1
#
_entry.id   AF-A0A1J3ZV17-F1
#
_cell.length_a   1.000
_cell.length_b   1.000
_cell.length_c   1.000
_cell.angle_alpha   90.00
_cell.angle_beta   90.00
_cell.angle_gamma   90.00
#
_symmetry.space_group_name_H-M   'P 1'
#
loop_
_entity.id
_entity.type
_entity.pdbx_description
1 polymer ?
#
loop_
_entity_poly.entity_id
_entity_poly.type
_entity_poly.pdbx_seq_one_letter_code
_entity_poly.pdbx_strand_id
1 'polypeptide(L)'
;MKFILLFVIFLAFGAVWNMFINKYLPTILTNVKNKKYDERQTQMVVEIFAKTLLWTVYSLILVILLKLFDFTDSHKNVFTKFFSNYPELHYLILISGLLVIFYYNTKKKYSA
;
A
#
# COMPACT_ATOMS: atom_id res chain seq x y z
N MET A 1 -21.55 -22.15 -10.78
CA MET A 1 -21.65 -20.82 -11.43
C MET A 1 -21.02 -19.68 -10.62
N LYS A 2 -21.41 -19.42 -9.37
CA LYS A 2 -20.85 -18.29 -8.58
C LYS A 2 -19.33 -18.32 -8.38
N PHE A 3 -18.74 -19.48 -8.09
CA PHE A 3 -17.28 -19.61 -7.97
C PHE A 3 -16.53 -19.38 -9.28
N ILE A 4 -17.09 -19.84 -10.40
CA ILE A 4 -16.53 -19.61 -11.73
C ILE A 4 -16.52 -18.11 -12.04
N LEU A 5 -17.61 -17.40 -11.72
CA LEU A 5 -17.70 -15.96 -11.90
C LEU A 5 -16.71 -15.20 -11.01
N LEU A 6 -16.54 -15.59 -9.74
CA LEU A 6 -15.51 -15.04 -8.85
C LEU A 6 -14.09 -15.26 -9.40
N PHE A 7 -13.81 -16.45 -9.91
CA PHE A 7 -12.51 -16.77 -10.49
C PHE A 7 -12.22 -15.91 -11.74
N VAL A 8 -13.21 -15.72 -12.61
CA VAL A 8 -13.10 -14.84 -13.78
C VAL A 8 -12.84 -13.40 -13.37
N ILE A 9 -13.54 -12.88 -12.35
CA ILE A 9 -13.31 -11.53 -11.82
C ILE A 9 -11.90 -11.39 -11.27
N PHE A 10 -11.41 -12.39 -10.51
CA PHE A 10 -10.06 -12.38 -9.97
C PHE A 10 -9.00 -12.33 -11.07
N LEU A 11 -9.15 -13.14 -12.12
CA LEU A 11 -8.25 -13.13 -13.28
C LEU A 11 -8.28 -11.80 -14.03
N ALA A 12 -9.49 -11.27 -14.29
CA ALA A 12 -9.65 -9.98 -14.96
C ALA A 12 -9.00 -8.85 -14.16
N PHE A 13 -9.22 -8.83 -12.84
CA PHE A 13 -8.59 -7.88 -11.94
C PHE A 13 -7.06 -8.02 -11.97
N GLY A 14 -6.53 -9.24 -11.87
CA GLY A 14 -5.09 -9.50 -11.93
C GLY A 14 -4.45 -9.00 -13.23
N ALA A 15 -5.11 -9.22 -14.37
CA ALA A 15 -4.65 -8.73 -15.67
C ALA A 15 -4.62 -7.19 -15.73
N VAL A 16 -5.72 -6.54 -15.34
CA VAL A 16 -5.81 -5.06 -15.30
C VAL A 16 -4.80 -4.46 -14.34
N TRP A 17 -4.63 -5.08 -13.17
CA TRP A 17 -3.68 -4.64 -12.16
C TRP A 17 -2.24 -4.77 -12.63
N ASN A 18 -1.89 -5.86 -13.31
CA ASN A 18 -0.56 -6.06 -13.87
C ASN A 18 -0.27 -5.02 -14.98
N MET A 19 -1.27 -4.71 -15.83
CA MET A 19 -1.14 -3.62 -16.81
C MET A 19 -0.88 -2.27 -16.14
N PHE A 20 -1.58 -1.98 -15.05
CA PHE A 20 -1.38 -0.76 -14.27
C PHE A 20 0.05 -0.71 -13.70
N ILE A 21 0.50 -1.79 -13.06
CA ILE A 21 1.84 -1.90 -12.48
C ILE A 21 2.92 -1.65 -13.54
N ASN A 22 2.86 -2.36 -14.67
CA ASN A 22 3.88 -2.26 -15.71
C ASN A 22 3.93 -0.86 -16.36
N LYS A 23 2.81 -0.12 -16.32
CA LYS A 23 2.73 1.24 -16.86
C LYS A 23 3.32 2.30 -15.93
N TYR A 24 3.12 2.14 -14.61
CA TYR A 24 3.40 3.18 -13.60
C TYR A 24 4.55 2.85 -12.64
N LEU A 25 5.19 1.69 -12.77
CA LEU A 25 6.35 1.31 -11.99
C LEU A 25 7.61 1.17 -12.87
N PRO A 26 8.79 1.47 -12.32
CA PRO A 26 10.06 1.34 -13.01
C PRO A 26 10.41 -0.13 -13.26
N THR A 27 11.26 -0.36 -14.26
CA THR A 27 11.71 -1.69 -14.70
C THR A 27 12.25 -2.54 -13.56
N ILE A 28 12.92 -1.94 -12.56
CA ILE A 28 13.49 -2.67 -11.42
C ILE A 28 12.42 -3.34 -10.54
N LEU A 29 11.18 -2.85 -10.57
CA LEU A 29 10.06 -3.38 -9.80
C LEU A 29 9.15 -4.31 -10.62
N THR A 30 9.23 -4.26 -11.96
CA THR A 30 8.28 -4.94 -12.85
C THR A 30 8.92 -5.89 -13.85
N ASN A 31 10.25 -5.92 -13.98
CA ASN A 31 11.02 -6.65 -15.00
C ASN A 31 10.62 -6.33 -16.46
N VAL A 32 9.73 -5.36 -16.68
CA VAL A 32 9.29 -4.90 -18.00
C VAL A 32 10.02 -3.58 -18.29
N LYS A 33 10.75 -3.53 -19.42
CA LYS A 33 11.50 -2.33 -19.82
C LYS A 33 10.58 -1.10 -19.91
N ASN A 34 10.75 -0.18 -18.97
CA ASN A 34 10.03 1.09 -18.92
C ASN A 34 11.04 2.25 -19.01
N LYS A 35 11.18 2.84 -20.20
CA LYS A 35 12.12 3.95 -20.48
C LYS A 35 11.68 5.30 -19.88
N LYS A 36 10.51 5.37 -19.23
CA LYS A 36 9.99 6.62 -18.66
C LYS A 36 10.68 7.05 -17.38
N TYR A 37 11.39 6.14 -16.71
CA TYR A 37 12.04 6.40 -15.44
C TYR A 37 13.54 6.52 -15.65
N ASP A 38 14.09 7.65 -15.24
CA ASP A 38 15.53 7.84 -15.08
C ASP A 38 16.04 7.09 -13.83
N GLU A 39 17.36 6.92 -13.68
CA GLU A 39 17.96 6.24 -12.52
C GLU A 39 17.57 6.90 -11.20
N ARG A 40 17.60 8.24 -11.15
CA ARG A 40 17.19 9.02 -9.96
C ARG A 40 15.72 8.81 -9.61
N GLN A 41 14.84 8.83 -10.61
CA GLN A 41 13.41 8.61 -10.40
C GLN A 41 13.12 7.17 -9.96
N THR A 42 13.85 6.21 -10.51
CA THR A 42 13.76 4.80 -10.13
C THR A 42 14.14 4.61 -8.66
N GLN A 43 15.27 5.17 -8.23
CA GLN A 43 15.68 5.11 -6.81
C GLN A 43 14.68 5.79 -5.89
N MET A 44 14.15 6.96 -6.28
CA MET A 44 13.13 7.66 -5.53
C MET A 44 11.87 6.79 -5.34
N VAL A 45 11.36 6.16 -6.40
CA VAL A 45 10.19 5.27 -6.30
C VAL A 45 10.49 4.09 -5.39
N VAL A 46 11.64 3.42 -5.54
CA VAL A 46 12.03 2.29 -4.68
C VAL A 46 12.11 2.70 -3.21
N GLU A 47 12.70 3.86 -2.90
CA GLU A 47 12.80 4.39 -1.54
C GLU A 47 11.41 4.68 -0.94
N ILE A 48 10.49 5.24 -1.73
CA ILE A 48 9.10 5.50 -1.30
C ILE A 48 8.40 4.18 -0.97
N PHE A 49 8.50 3.18 -1.84
CA PHE A 49 7.88 1.86 -1.63
C PHE A 49 8.46 1.17 -0.39
N ALA A 50 9.78 1.19 -0.22
CA ALA A 50 10.46 0.60 0.93
C ALA A 50 10.04 1.27 2.25
N LYS A 51 10.04 2.61 2.31
CA LYS A 51 9.59 3.36 3.50
C LYS A 51 8.13 3.11 3.81
N THR A 52 7.27 3.11 2.78
CA THR A 52 5.84 2.81 2.94
C THR A 52 5.64 1.41 3.52
N LEU A 53 6.37 0.41 3.03
CA LEU A 53 6.29 -0.95 3.54
C LEU A 53 6.74 -1.05 5.00
N LEU A 54 7.91 -0.47 5.33
CA LEU A 54 8.45 -0.49 6.69
C LEU A 54 7.49 0.15 7.70
N TRP A 55 6.92 1.31 7.35
CA TRP A 55 5.95 1.99 8.22
C TRP A 55 4.62 1.26 8.32
N THR A 56 4.17 0.61 7.24
CA THR A 56 2.97 -0.23 7.27
C THR A 56 3.16 -1.42 8.22
N VAL A 57 4.32 -2.10 8.16
CA VAL A 57 4.66 -3.19 9.07
C VAL A 57 4.76 -2.68 10.51
N TYR A 58 5.39 -1.52 10.74
CA TYR A 58 5.43 -0.90 12.05
C TYR A 58 4.02 -0.61 12.60
N SER A 59 3.13 -0.03 11.80
CA SER A 59 1.74 0.22 12.19
C SER A 59 0.98 -1.07 12.50
N LEU A 60 1.20 -2.14 11.72
CA LEU A 60 0.63 -3.46 11.98
C LEU A 60 1.06 -4.01 13.35
N ILE A 61 2.36 -3.98 13.63
CA ILE A 61 2.92 -4.43 14.91
C ILE A 61 2.34 -3.59 16.06
N LEU A 62 2.28 -2.26 15.90
CA LEU A 62 1.72 -1.36 16.90
C LEU A 62 0.26 -1.69 17.21
N VAL A 63 -0.56 -1.94 16.19
CA VAL A 63 -1.97 -2.32 16.37
C VAL A 63 -2.10 -3.64 17.13
N ILE A 64 -1.25 -4.62 16.84
CA ILE A 64 -1.22 -5.89 17.56
C ILE A 64 -0.86 -5.66 19.04
N LEU A 65 0.16 -4.86 19.31
CA LEU A 65 0.57 -4.53 20.68
C LEU A 65 -0.55 -3.83 21.44
N LEU A 66 -1.21 -2.82 20.85
CA LEU A 66 -2.33 -2.10 21.48
C LEU A 66 -3.49 -3.04 21.85
N LYS A 67 -3.77 -4.05 21.00
CA LYS A 67 -4.78 -5.08 21.29
C LYS A 67 -4.34 -6.02 22.41
N LEU A 68 -3.06 -6.43 22.44
CA LEU A 68 -2.53 -7.34 23.46
C LEU A 68 -2.57 -6.76 24.87
N PHE A 69 -2.36 -5.44 25.00
CA PHE A 69 -2.36 -4.74 26.27
C PHE A 69 -3.73 -4.13 26.64
N ASP A 70 -4.80 -4.50 25.93
CA ASP A 70 -6.18 -4.02 26.12
C ASP A 70 -6.31 -2.48 26.16
N PHE A 71 -5.41 -1.78 25.46
CA PHE A 71 -5.47 -0.31 25.36
C PHE A 71 -6.61 0.18 24.46
N THR A 72 -7.24 -0.73 23.71
CA THR A 72 -8.36 -0.42 22.82
C THR A 72 -9.66 -0.88 23.45
N ASP A 73 -10.28 0.01 24.22
CA ASP A 73 -11.61 -0.18 24.81
C ASP A 73 -12.64 -0.38 23.67
N SER A 74 -12.92 -1.65 23.36
CA SER A 74 -13.44 -2.08 22.05
C SER A 74 -14.89 -1.70 21.79
N HIS A 75 -15.60 -1.17 22.79
CA HIS A 75 -17.05 -1.00 22.74
C HIS A 75 -17.57 0.43 22.60
N LYS A 76 -16.73 1.48 22.68
CA LYS A 76 -17.23 2.88 22.78
C LYS A 76 -16.94 3.82 21.61
N ASN A 77 -16.05 3.49 20.67
CA ASN A 77 -15.68 4.42 19.61
C ASN A 77 -16.34 4.06 18.26
N VAL A 78 -16.99 5.05 17.62
CA VAL A 78 -17.53 4.94 16.25
C VAL A 78 -16.42 4.54 15.26
N PHE A 79 -15.19 4.98 15.54
CA PHE A 79 -14.00 4.53 14.84
C PHE A 79 -13.86 3.01 14.91
N THR A 80 -13.79 2.37 16.09
CA THR A 80 -13.59 0.91 16.21
C THR A 80 -14.68 0.09 15.52
N LYS A 81 -15.93 0.55 15.49
CA LYS A 81 -17.04 -0.16 14.82
C LYS A 81 -16.93 -0.11 13.28
N PHE A 82 -16.50 1.02 12.72
CA PHE A 82 -16.23 1.14 11.28
C PHE A 82 -14.99 0.32 10.87
N PHE A 83 -13.94 0.33 11.70
CA PHE A 83 -12.70 -0.44 11.49
C PHE A 83 -12.87 -1.95 11.66
N SER A 84 -13.86 -2.41 12.42
CA SER A 84 -14.14 -3.84 12.61
C SER A 84 -14.77 -4.50 11.37
N ASN A 85 -15.62 -3.77 10.64
CA ASN A 85 -16.40 -4.34 9.54
C ASN A 85 -15.60 -4.45 8.23
N TYR A 86 -14.59 -3.59 8.03
CA TYR A 86 -13.79 -3.55 6.80
C TYR A 86 -12.31 -3.27 7.11
N PRO A 87 -11.60 -4.23 7.71
CA PRO A 87 -10.19 -4.05 8.06
C PRO A 87 -9.29 -3.85 6.83
N GLU A 88 -9.68 -4.30 5.64
CA GLU A 88 -8.89 -4.13 4.43
C GLU A 88 -8.86 -2.66 3.97
N LEU A 89 -9.98 -1.94 4.14
CA LEU A 89 -10.10 -0.54 3.74
C LEU A 89 -9.21 0.37 4.58
N HIS A 90 -9.01 0.07 5.86
CA HIS A 90 -8.14 0.90 6.70
C HIS A 90 -6.68 0.76 6.31
N TYR A 91 -6.23 -0.44 5.96
CA TYR A 91 -4.86 -0.64 5.49
C TYR A 91 -4.65 0.09 4.16
N LEU A 92 -5.64 0.08 3.27
CA LEU A 92 -5.57 0.86 2.03
C LEU A 92 -5.46 2.36 2.28
N ILE A 93 -6.25 2.91 3.21
CA ILE A 93 -6.18 4.34 3.58
C ILE A 93 -4.81 4.66 4.21
N LEU A 94 -4.34 3.83 5.13
CA LEU A 94 -3.05 4.00 5.81
C LEU A 94 -1.88 3.96 4.83
N ILE A 95 -1.84 2.94 3.96
CA ILE A 95 -0.81 2.80 2.91
C ILE A 95 -0.86 4.01 1.97
N SER A 96 -2.05 4.44 1.54
CA SER A 96 -2.20 5.60 0.66
C SER A 96 -1.66 6.88 1.30
N GLY A 97 -1.98 7.12 2.58
CA GLY A 97 -1.47 8.27 3.33
C GLY A 97 0.05 8.24 3.49
N LEU A 98 0.62 7.09 3.85
CA LEU A 98 2.07 6.90 3.97
C LEU A 98 2.78 7.14 2.63
N LEU A 99 2.22 6.63 1.53
CA LEU A 99 2.80 6.79 0.19
C LEU A 99 2.88 8.27 -0.19
N VAL A 100 1.83 9.05 0.09
CA VAL A 100 1.83 10.51 -0.14
C VAL A 100 2.88 11.21 0.71
N ILE A 101 2.96 10.91 2.01
CA ILE A 101 3.95 11.49 2.93
C ILE A 101 5.37 11.19 2.46
N PHE A 102 5.68 9.93 2.14
CA PHE A 102 7.00 9.53 1.67
C PHE A 102 7.32 10.05 0.29
N TYR A 103 6.32 10.22 -0.59
CA TYR A 103 6.51 10.90 -1.86
C TYR A 103 7.02 12.32 -1.65
N TYR A 104 6.38 13.12 -0.80
CA TYR A 104 6.82 14.49 -0.53
C TYR A 104 8.20 14.54 0.15
N ASN A 105 8.43 13.71 1.17
CA ASN A 105 9.71 13.66 1.87
C ASN A 105 10.88 13.25 0.95
N THR A 106 10.65 12.23 0.12
CA THR A 106 11.68 11.73 -0.79
C THR A 106 11.86 12.69 -1.96
N LYS A 107 10.80 13.32 -2.47
CA LYS A 107 10.89 14.34 -3.51
C LYS A 107 11.81 15.50 -3.10
N LYS A 108 11.69 15.96 -1.86
CA LYS A 108 12.56 17.02 -1.30
C LYS A 108 14.04 16.61 -1.32
N LYS A 109 14.34 15.33 -1.03
CA LYS A 109 15.71 14.78 -1.00
C LYS A 109 16.35 14.69 -2.38
N TYR A 110 15.58 14.33 -3.41
CA TYR A 110 16.09 14.13 -4.78
C TYR A 110 15.95 15.38 -5.67
N SER A 111 15.29 16.44 -5.19
CA SER A 111 15.14 17.74 -5.86
C SER A 111 16.09 18.82 -5.32
N ALA A 112 16.85 18.51 -4.26
CA ALA A 112 17.94 19.33 -3.73
C ALA A 112 19.25 18.94 -4.41
#